data_AF-A0A2A3J0I8-F1
#
_entry.id   AF-A0A2A3J0I8-F1
#
_cell.length_a   1.000
_cell.length_b   1.000
_cell.length_c   1.000
_cell.angle_alpha   90.00
_cell.angle_beta   90.00
_cell.angle_gamma   90.00
#
_symmetry.space_group_name_H-M   'P 1'
#
loop_
_entity.id
_entity.type
_entity.pdbx_description
1 polymer ?
#
loop_
_entity_poly.entity_id
_entity_poly.type
_entity_poly.pdbx_seq_one_letter_code
_entity_poly.pdbx_strand_id
1 'polypeptide(L)'
;MSLEQHRASGPVDDTGDEVPEPSDEERAAWARVRRAATGMRHHEARSALATARKAARAGSLTGRDAVVARSEAEEWERVTGTLADHEGPYDPADDPFVQGEQDARDGRAPVAPRVEPLPHQR
;
A
#
# COMPACT_ATOMS: atom_id res chain seq x y z
N MET A 1 0.85 -13.92 55.90
CA MET A 1 1.33 -12.71 55.22
C MET A 1 2.26 -13.19 54.11
N SER A 2 1.73 -13.64 52.96
CA SER A 2 1.44 -12.80 51.77
C SER A 2 2.74 -12.28 51.15
N LEU A 3 3.14 -12.52 49.89
CA LEU A 3 2.52 -13.07 48.68
C LEU A 3 3.65 -13.63 47.81
N GLU A 4 3.43 -14.78 47.18
CA GLU A 4 4.13 -15.19 45.97
C GLU A 4 3.99 -14.08 44.91
N GLN A 5 5.11 -13.61 44.38
CA GLN A 5 5.14 -12.74 43.20
C GLN A 5 5.97 -13.44 42.12
N HIS A 6 5.50 -14.62 41.70
CA HIS A 6 5.85 -15.16 40.39
C HIS A 6 5.16 -14.26 39.34
N ARG A 7 5.90 -13.26 38.84
CA ARG A 7 5.56 -12.64 37.56
C ARG A 7 5.79 -13.68 36.47
N ALA A 8 4.79 -14.52 36.28
CA ALA A 8 4.58 -15.23 35.02
C ALA A 8 4.43 -14.14 33.96
N SER A 9 5.52 -13.86 33.24
CA SER A 9 5.44 -13.25 31.93
C SER A 9 4.71 -14.27 31.09
N GLY A 10 3.39 -14.13 30.98
CA GLY A 10 2.61 -14.90 30.04
C GLY A 10 3.20 -14.69 28.64
N PRO A 11 3.17 -15.71 27.77
CA PRO A 11 3.58 -15.52 26.39
C PRO A 11 2.77 -14.35 25.84
N VAL A 12 3.47 -13.31 25.41
CA VAL A 12 2.87 -12.33 24.51
C VAL A 12 2.35 -13.16 23.35
N ASP A 13 1.03 -13.18 23.22
CA ASP A 13 0.35 -13.76 22.09
C ASP A 13 0.76 -12.88 20.90
N ASP A 14 1.91 -13.21 20.30
CA ASP A 14 2.44 -12.70 19.04
C ASP A 14 1.59 -13.28 17.90
N THR A 15 0.27 -13.18 18.06
CA THR A 15 -0.67 -13.30 16.96
C THR A 15 -0.47 -12.01 16.18
N GLY A 16 0.57 -12.01 15.35
CA GLY A 16 0.87 -10.94 14.42
C GLY A 16 -0.42 -10.54 13.72
N ASP A 17 -0.82 -9.29 13.93
CA ASP A 17 -1.75 -8.57 13.07
C ASP A 17 -1.02 -8.43 11.72
N GLU A 18 -0.89 -9.54 11.00
CA GLU A 18 -0.32 -9.59 9.67
C GLU A 18 -1.38 -8.93 8.80
N VAL A 19 -1.26 -7.60 8.66
CA VAL A 19 -2.11 -6.81 7.78
C VAL A 19 -2.02 -7.49 6.41
N PRO A 20 -3.11 -8.07 5.90
CA PRO A 20 -3.05 -8.84 4.68
C PRO A 20 -2.53 -7.95 3.56
N GLU A 21 -1.55 -8.47 2.83
CA GLU A 21 -0.99 -7.78 1.67
C GLU A 21 -2.12 -7.35 0.72
N PRO A 22 -2.09 -6.12 0.20
CA PRO A 22 -3.12 -5.63 -0.70
C PRO A 22 -3.21 -6.54 -1.93
N SER A 23 -4.44 -6.88 -2.30
CA SER A 23 -4.70 -7.68 -3.51
C SER A 23 -4.28 -6.93 -4.77
N ASP A 24 -4.12 -7.66 -5.89
CA ASP A 24 -3.74 -7.05 -7.16
C ASP A 24 -4.79 -6.05 -7.67
N GLU A 25 -6.07 -6.27 -7.36
CA GLU A 25 -7.14 -5.32 -7.71
C GLU A 25 -7.04 -4.01 -6.93
N GLU A 26 -6.72 -4.09 -5.63
CA GLU A 26 -6.51 -2.92 -4.78
C GLU A 26 -5.27 -2.14 -5.22
N ARG A 27 -4.17 -2.85 -5.49
CA ARG A 27 -2.95 -2.27 -6.04
C ARG A 27 -3.17 -1.64 -7.42
N ALA A 28 -4.00 -2.25 -8.27
CA ALA A 28 -4.40 -1.65 -9.54
C ALA A 28 -5.24 -0.39 -9.33
N ALA A 29 -6.08 -0.36 -8.29
CA ALA A 29 -6.83 0.82 -7.86
C ALA A 29 -5.89 1.95 -7.43
N TRP A 30 -4.88 1.65 -6.61
CA TRP A 30 -3.88 2.62 -6.21
C TRP A 30 -3.11 3.17 -7.41
N ALA A 31 -2.72 2.31 -8.34
CA ALA A 31 -2.05 2.74 -9.58
C ALA A 31 -2.93 3.67 -10.43
N ARG A 32 -4.27 3.46 -10.46
CA ARG A 32 -5.20 4.39 -11.13
C ARG A 32 -5.23 5.74 -10.43
N VAL A 33 -5.33 5.76 -9.10
CA VAL A 33 -5.32 6.99 -8.31
C VAL A 33 -4.04 7.78 -8.56
N ARG A 34 -2.87 7.14 -8.49
CA ARG A 34 -1.57 7.80 -8.71
C ARG A 34 -1.45 8.40 -10.11
N ARG A 35 -1.90 7.69 -11.16
CA ARG A 35 -1.95 8.23 -12.52
C ARG A 35 -2.88 9.43 -12.64
N ALA A 36 -4.05 9.38 -12.00
CA ALA A 36 -4.99 10.48 -11.99
C ALA A 36 -4.45 11.69 -11.20
N ALA A 37 -3.74 11.44 -10.11
CA ALA A 37 -3.16 12.47 -9.26
C ALA A 37 -1.93 13.15 -9.87
N THR A 38 -1.25 12.52 -10.83
CA THR A 38 0.00 13.06 -11.41
C THR A 38 -0.24 14.46 -11.96
N GLY A 39 0.54 15.44 -11.49
CA GLY A 39 0.38 16.85 -11.85
C GLY A 39 -0.59 17.65 -10.97
N MET A 40 -1.38 17.02 -10.11
CA MET A 40 -2.36 17.71 -9.24
C MET A 40 -1.68 18.39 -8.05
N ARG A 41 -2.20 19.56 -7.67
CA ARG A 41 -1.86 20.21 -6.40
C ARG A 41 -2.79 19.74 -5.27
N HIS A 42 -2.41 20.02 -4.02
CA HIS A 42 -3.13 19.59 -2.82
C HIS A 42 -4.66 19.81 -2.88
N HIS A 43 -5.13 20.97 -3.34
CA HIS A 43 -6.58 21.27 -3.40
C HIS A 43 -7.34 20.43 -4.45
N GLU A 44 -6.70 20.08 -5.56
CA GLU A 44 -7.26 19.22 -6.60
C GLU A 44 -7.36 17.78 -6.10
N ALA A 45 -6.28 17.26 -5.52
CA ALA A 45 -6.26 15.94 -4.89
C ALA A 45 -7.27 15.84 -3.74
N ARG A 46 -7.40 16.88 -2.91
CA ARG A 46 -8.40 16.94 -1.83
C ARG A 46 -9.84 16.91 -2.36
N SER A 47 -10.10 17.55 -3.50
CA SER A 47 -11.41 17.52 -4.15
C SER A 47 -11.72 16.14 -4.74
N ALA A 48 -10.73 15.50 -5.35
CA ALA A 48 -10.83 14.12 -5.83
C ALA A 48 -11.06 13.13 -4.67
N LEU A 49 -10.35 13.29 -3.56
CA LEU A 49 -10.54 12.50 -2.32
C LEU A 49 -11.98 12.60 -1.80
N ALA A 50 -12.55 13.80 -1.76
CA ALA A 50 -13.94 13.98 -1.34
C ALA A 50 -14.92 13.21 -2.24
N THR A 51 -14.65 13.18 -3.55
CA THR A 51 -15.45 12.44 -4.53
C THR A 51 -15.30 10.92 -4.32
N ALA A 52 -14.07 10.43 -4.17
CA ALA A 52 -13.79 9.02 -3.93
C ALA A 52 -14.45 8.51 -2.63
N ARG A 53 -14.32 9.28 -1.53
CA ARG A 53 -14.99 8.97 -0.25
C ARG A 53 -16.50 8.91 -0.38
N LYS A 54 -17.10 9.81 -1.16
CA LYS A 54 -18.54 9.79 -1.42
C LYS A 54 -18.93 8.54 -2.20
N ALA A 55 -18.18 8.17 -3.23
CA ALA A 55 -18.44 6.96 -4.02
C ALA A 55 -18.33 5.69 -3.17
N ALA A 56 -17.28 5.56 -2.35
CA ALA A 56 -17.10 4.42 -1.44
C ALA A 56 -18.24 4.27 -0.41
N ARG A 57 -18.88 5.38 -0.01
CA ARG A 57 -19.98 5.39 0.98
C ARG A 57 -21.37 5.32 0.35
N ALA A 58 -21.50 5.42 -0.97
CA ALA A 58 -22.79 5.55 -1.64
C ALA A 58 -23.72 4.32 -1.50
N GLY A 59 -23.23 3.21 -0.92
CA GLY A 59 -24.01 2.00 -0.68
C GLY A 59 -24.42 1.24 -1.95
N SER A 60 -24.06 1.76 -3.12
CA SER A 60 -24.36 1.17 -4.43
C SER A 60 -23.37 0.07 -4.83
N LEU A 61 -22.18 0.04 -4.21
CA LEU A 61 -21.14 -0.95 -4.46
C LEU A 61 -21.23 -2.08 -3.44
N THR A 62 -20.95 -3.31 -3.85
CA THR A 62 -20.99 -4.49 -2.98
C THR A 62 -19.80 -5.39 -3.23
N GLY A 63 -19.48 -6.26 -2.26
CA GLY A 63 -18.39 -7.22 -2.40
C GLY A 63 -17.05 -6.57 -2.77
N ARG A 64 -16.43 -7.05 -3.84
CA ARG A 64 -15.12 -6.59 -4.31
C ARG A 64 -15.12 -5.13 -4.74
N ASP A 65 -16.18 -4.65 -5.39
CA ASP A 65 -16.24 -3.26 -5.85
C ASP A 65 -16.24 -2.26 -4.68
N ALA A 66 -16.87 -2.64 -3.56
CA ALA A 66 -16.84 -1.84 -2.34
C ALA A 66 -15.44 -1.80 -1.71
N VAL A 67 -14.69 -2.92 -1.76
CA VAL A 67 -13.30 -2.98 -1.31
C VAL A 67 -12.43 -2.09 -2.19
N VAL A 68 -12.50 -2.25 -3.52
CA VAL A 68 -11.72 -1.44 -4.47
C VAL A 68 -12.00 0.05 -4.29
N ALA A 69 -13.27 0.46 -4.15
CA ALA A 69 -13.61 1.87 -3.95
C ALA A 69 -13.09 2.43 -2.61
N ARG A 70 -13.05 1.61 -1.56
CA ARG A 70 -12.41 1.99 -0.29
C ARG A 70 -10.90 2.15 -0.48
N SER A 71 -10.24 1.20 -1.13
CA SER A 71 -8.79 1.24 -1.37
C SER A 71 -8.40 2.42 -2.27
N GLU A 72 -9.25 2.84 -3.22
CA GLU A 72 -9.05 4.09 -3.97
C GLU A 72 -9.15 5.33 -3.07
N ALA A 73 -10.13 5.39 -2.17
CA ALA A 73 -10.28 6.51 -1.25
C ALA A 73 -9.11 6.60 -0.25
N GLU A 74 -8.57 5.46 0.19
CA GLU A 74 -7.38 5.38 1.04
C GLU A 74 -6.13 5.89 0.32
N GLU A 75 -5.91 5.50 -0.94
CA GLU A 75 -4.78 6.01 -1.71
C GLU A 75 -4.91 7.52 -2.00
N TRP A 76 -6.12 8.03 -2.27
CA TRP A 76 -6.35 9.48 -2.39
C TRP A 76 -6.02 10.23 -1.09
N GLU A 77 -6.29 9.62 0.06
CA GLU A 77 -5.96 10.21 1.36
C GLU A 77 -4.45 10.28 1.56
N ARG A 78 -3.73 9.21 1.21
CA ARG A 78 -2.27 9.17 1.24
C ARG A 78 -1.66 10.25 0.32
N VAL A 79 -2.09 10.30 -0.94
CA VAL A 79 -1.63 11.31 -1.92
C VAL A 79 -1.90 12.73 -1.42
N THR A 80 -3.09 12.98 -0.87
CA THR A 80 -3.43 14.31 -0.31
C THR A 80 -2.54 14.64 0.88
N GLY A 81 -2.23 13.66 1.73
CA GLY A 81 -1.29 13.79 2.83
C GLY A 81 0.11 14.16 2.36
N THR A 82 0.65 13.45 1.37
CA THR A 82 1.94 13.77 0.73
C THR A 82 1.97 15.21 0.21
N LEU A 83 0.88 15.66 -0.42
CA LEU A 83 0.77 17.00 -0.98
C LEU A 83 0.56 18.12 0.05
N ALA A 84 0.19 17.81 1.29
CA ALA A 84 -0.13 18.83 2.29
C ALA A 84 1.11 19.67 2.67
N ASP A 85 2.27 19.02 2.73
CA ASP A 85 3.55 19.63 3.11
C ASP A 85 4.51 19.81 1.92
N HIS A 86 4.08 19.46 0.69
CA HIS A 86 4.92 19.47 -0.50
C HIS A 86 4.71 20.74 -1.36
N GLU A 87 5.79 21.44 -1.69
CA GLU A 87 5.78 22.56 -2.62
C GLU A 87 5.86 22.05 -4.07
N GLY A 88 4.75 21.51 -4.58
CA GLY A 88 4.70 21.06 -5.97
C GLY A 88 3.48 20.23 -6.32
N PRO A 89 3.26 19.99 -7.63
CA PRO A 89 2.32 18.99 -8.05
C PRO A 89 2.76 17.58 -7.61
N TYR A 90 1.81 16.65 -7.53
CA TYR A 90 2.13 15.27 -7.23
C TYR A 90 2.92 14.63 -8.37
N ASP A 91 4.07 14.06 -8.04
CA ASP A 91 4.83 13.17 -8.92
C ASP A 91 5.03 11.82 -8.20
N PRO A 92 4.53 10.70 -8.73
CA PRO A 92 4.76 9.39 -8.13
C PRO A 92 6.24 8.97 -8.11
N ALA A 93 7.10 9.59 -8.93
CA ALA A 93 8.54 9.33 -8.89
C ALA A 93 9.22 9.88 -7.63
N ASP A 94 8.66 10.95 -7.05
CA ASP A 94 9.15 11.61 -5.84
C ASP A 94 8.48 11.08 -4.56
N ASP A 95 7.57 10.11 -4.70
CA ASP A 95 6.78 9.58 -3.59
C ASP A 95 7.48 8.41 -2.87
N PRO A 96 7.89 8.56 -1.60
CA PRO A 96 8.65 7.52 -0.89
C PRO A 96 7.88 6.21 -0.71
N PHE A 97 6.55 6.26 -0.60
CA PHE A 97 5.72 5.06 -0.50
C PHE A 97 5.75 4.27 -1.82
N VAL A 98 5.68 4.99 -2.94
CA VAL A 98 5.71 4.41 -4.28
C VAL A 98 7.09 3.82 -4.58
N GLN A 99 8.17 4.49 -4.16
CA GLN A 99 9.53 3.98 -4.27
C GLN A 99 9.72 2.69 -3.46
N GLY A 100 9.31 2.66 -2.19
CA GLY A 100 9.41 1.46 -1.36
C GLY A 100 8.61 0.27 -1.91
N GLU A 101 7.44 0.53 -2.50
CA GLU A 101 6.66 -0.51 -3.19
C GLU A 101 7.36 -1.05 -4.45
N GLN A 102 8.11 -0.22 -5.19
CA GLN A 102 8.88 -0.66 -6.35
C GLN A 102 10.09 -1.47 -5.93
N ASP A 103 10.85 -0.99 -4.95
CA ASP A 103 12.01 -1.69 -4.40
C ASP A 103 11.65 -3.09 -3.88
N ALA A 104 10.49 -3.23 -3.21
CA ALA A 104 9.99 -4.51 -2.75
C ALA A 104 9.65 -5.49 -3.90
N ARG A 105 9.19 -4.97 -5.04
CA ARG A 105 8.91 -5.79 -6.24
C ARG A 105 10.19 -6.20 -6.93
N ASP A 106 11.14 -5.28 -7.09
CA ASP A 106 12.42 -5.54 -7.73
C ASP A 106 13.27 -6.51 -6.90
N GLY A 107 13.23 -6.40 -5.57
CA GLY A 107 13.87 -7.35 -4.66
C GLY A 107 13.20 -8.73 -4.64
N ARG A 108 11.91 -8.83 -5.00
CA ARG A 108 11.19 -10.11 -5.19
C ARG A 108 11.34 -10.71 -6.58
N ALA A 109 11.91 -9.99 -7.55
CA ALA A 109 12.13 -10.53 -8.87
C ALA A 109 13.00 -11.80 -8.76
N PRO A 110 12.56 -12.95 -9.30
CA PRO A 110 13.34 -14.17 -9.22
C PRO A 110 14.65 -13.93 -9.95
N VAL A 111 15.77 -13.95 -9.22
CA VAL A 111 17.09 -14.18 -9.81
C VAL A 111 16.99 -15.48 -10.60
N ALA A 112 16.88 -15.36 -11.93
CA ALA A 112 16.85 -16.52 -12.80
C ALA A 112 18.05 -17.41 -12.43
N PRO A 113 17.85 -18.72 -12.17
CA PRO A 113 18.98 -19.59 -11.88
C PRO A 113 19.92 -19.50 -13.08
N ARG A 114 21.14 -19.00 -12.85
CA ARG A 114 22.22 -19.11 -13.83
C ARG A 114 22.42 -20.60 -14.05
N VAL A 115 21.87 -21.11 -15.14
CA VAL A 115 22.21 -22.44 -15.63
C VAL A 115 23.65 -22.35 -16.10
N GLU A 116 24.58 -22.66 -15.21
CA GLU A 116 25.97 -22.90 -15.60
C GLU A 116 25.96 -24.06 -16.61
N PRO A 117 26.51 -23.88 -17.83
CA PRO A 117 26.70 -25.01 -18.72
C PRO A 117 27.75 -25.94 -18.12
N LEU A 118 27.33 -27.13 -17.72
CA LEU A 118 28.21 -28.21 -17.28
C LEU A 118 29.35 -28.44 -18.30
N PRO A 119 30.63 -28.48 -17.89
CA PRO A 119 31.70 -28.77 -18.82
C PRO A 119 31.61 -30.23 -19.29
N HIS A 120 31.56 -30.42 -20.61
CA HIS A 120 31.68 -31.72 -21.24
C HIS A 120 33.05 -32.35 -20.91
N GLN A 121 33.03 -33.37 -20.06
CA GLN A 121 34.17 -34.27 -19.87
C GLN A 121 34.38 -35.07 -21.17
N ARG A 122 35.61 -35.03 -21.72
CA ARG A 122 36.06 -35.92 -22.81
C ARG A 122 36.75 -37.14 -22.23
#